data_AF-A0A7S4AT45-F1
#
_entry.id   AF-A0A7S4AT45-F1
#
_cell.length_a   1.000
_cell.length_b   1.000
_cell.length_c   1.000
_cell.angle_alpha   90.00
_cell.angle_beta   90.00
_cell.angle_gamma   90.00
#
_symmetry.space_group_name_H-M   'P 1'
#
loop_
_entity.id
_entity.type
_entity.pdbx_description
1 polymer ?
#
loop_
_entity_poly.entity_id
_entity_poly.type
_entity_poly.pdbx_seq_one_letter_code
_entity_poly.pdbx_strand_id
1 'polypeptide(L)'
;THYDVGWLKTIDQYYNGWNNTIQEVSVREILTSVVEALEENPARTFVYVETKFFATWWNDSNSNDEVTKERVRQLVQETKQLTFANGGWCMHDEAATHYMGMIDQTTLGHDFLKKMFGYVPTVGWQLDPFGHSSTQASLLTHKMGFDALYFGRIDYQDLQK
;
A
#
# COMPACT_ATOMS: atom_id res chain seq x y z
N THR A 1 -5.32 5.08 4.30
CA THR A 1 -5.58 4.07 5.35
C THR A 1 -4.37 3.19 5.49
N HIS A 2 -4.04 2.75 6.70
CA HIS A 2 -2.94 1.81 6.95
C HIS A 2 -3.53 0.40 7.09
N TYR A 3 -2.99 -0.57 6.34
CA TYR A 3 -3.49 -1.95 6.34
C TYR A 3 -2.39 -2.94 6.67
N ASP A 4 -2.32 -3.34 7.94
CA ASP A 4 -1.40 -4.39 8.36
C ASP A 4 -1.67 -5.68 7.59
N VAL A 5 -0.64 -6.18 6.90
CA VAL A 5 -0.68 -7.47 6.19
C VAL A 5 -0.51 -8.61 7.20
N GLY A 6 -1.46 -8.68 8.13
CA GLY A 6 -1.44 -9.55 9.31
C GLY A 6 -0.85 -8.84 10.53
N TRP A 7 -1.62 -8.80 11.62
CA TRP A 7 -1.21 -8.26 12.92
C TRP A 7 -2.06 -8.87 14.04
N LEU A 8 -3.22 -8.29 14.36
CA LEU A 8 -4.18 -8.87 15.31
C LEU A 8 -5.09 -9.91 14.64
N LYS A 9 -5.33 -9.75 13.34
CA LYS A 9 -6.08 -10.68 12.49
C LYS A 9 -5.18 -11.26 11.41
N THR A 10 -5.59 -12.38 10.81
CA THR A 10 -4.94 -12.90 9.61
C THR A 10 -5.23 -12.01 8.40
N ILE A 11 -4.44 -12.16 7.33
CA ILE A 11 -4.64 -11.43 6.07
C ILE A 11 -6.07 -11.62 5.55
N ASP A 12 -6.58 -12.85 5.51
CA ASP A 12 -7.93 -13.12 5.02
C ASP A 12 -9.02 -12.53 5.92
N GLN A 13 -8.79 -12.49 7.24
CA GLN A 13 -9.72 -11.87 8.18
C GLN A 13 -9.77 -10.34 8.03
N TYR A 14 -8.60 -9.70 7.83
CA TYR A 14 -8.55 -8.28 7.48
C TYR A 14 -9.24 -8.01 6.14
N TYR A 15 -8.94 -8.81 5.11
CA TYR A 15 -9.49 -8.63 3.78
C TYR A 15 -11.02 -8.73 3.77
N ASN A 16 -11.57 -9.81 4.31
CA ASN A 16 -13.00 -10.11 4.24
C ASN A 16 -13.85 -9.44 5.34
N GLY A 17 -13.24 -8.79 6.33
CA GLY A 17 -13.97 -8.26 7.49
C GLY A 17 -14.46 -9.35 8.46
N TRP A 18 -13.74 -10.45 8.57
CA TRP A 18 -14.08 -11.52 9.51
C TRP A 18 -13.53 -11.25 10.91
N ASN A 19 -14.17 -11.84 11.91
CA ASN A 19 -13.80 -11.74 13.32
C ASN A 19 -13.64 -10.29 13.82
N ASN A 20 -14.62 -9.43 13.50
CA ASN A 20 -14.61 -8.02 13.90
C ASN A 20 -14.69 -7.79 15.43
N THR A 21 -14.91 -8.84 16.24
CA THR A 21 -14.75 -8.77 17.69
C THR A 21 -13.30 -8.54 18.14
N ILE A 22 -12.31 -8.88 17.30
CA ILE A 22 -10.89 -8.61 17.56
C ILE A 22 -10.53 -7.18 17.12
N GLN A 23 -10.90 -6.83 15.88
CA GLN A 23 -10.67 -5.52 15.30
C GLN A 23 -11.66 -5.31 14.15
N GLU A 24 -12.42 -4.22 14.20
CA GLU A 24 -13.42 -3.87 13.20
C GLU A 24 -12.76 -3.26 11.96
N VAL A 25 -12.60 -4.06 10.90
CA VAL A 25 -11.97 -3.64 9.65
C VAL A 25 -12.22 -4.65 8.55
N SER A 26 -12.55 -4.16 7.35
CA SER A 26 -12.76 -4.91 6.10
C SER A 26 -12.06 -4.20 4.95
N VAL A 27 -10.89 -4.70 4.52
CA VAL A 27 -10.12 -4.03 3.45
C VAL A 27 -10.87 -4.03 2.12
N ARG A 28 -11.62 -5.11 1.85
CA ARG A 28 -12.46 -5.25 0.66
C ARG A 28 -13.51 -4.13 0.55
N GLU A 29 -14.24 -3.88 1.64
CA GLU A 29 -15.27 -2.82 1.67
C GLU A 29 -14.66 -1.42 1.58
N ILE A 30 -13.50 -1.20 2.22
CA ILE A 30 -12.83 0.09 2.12
C ILE A 30 -12.34 0.34 0.70
N LEU A 31 -11.76 -0.65 0.01
CA LEU A 31 -11.34 -0.49 -1.38
C LEU A 31 -12.51 -0.20 -2.32
N THR A 32 -13.61 -0.95 -2.20
CA THR A 32 -14.82 -0.73 -3.02
C THR A 32 -15.39 0.67 -2.79
N SER A 33 -15.54 1.08 -1.52
CA SER A 33 -16.07 2.43 -1.20
C SER A 33 -15.13 3.56 -1.60
N VAL A 34 -13.80 3.37 -1.58
CA VAL A 34 -12.85 4.37 -2.07
C VAL A 34 -13.05 4.61 -3.56
N VAL A 35 -13.20 3.56 -4.38
CA VAL A 35 -13.43 3.71 -5.82
C VAL A 35 -14.70 4.52 -6.08
N GLU A 36 -15.81 4.15 -5.45
CA GLU A 36 -17.08 4.87 -5.55
C GLU A 36 -16.95 6.33 -5.13
N ALA A 37 -16.32 6.58 -3.97
CA ALA A 37 -16.13 7.92 -3.45
C ALA A 37 -15.23 8.79 -4.35
N LEU A 38 -14.22 8.22 -5.01
CA LEU A 38 -13.36 8.98 -5.93
C LEU A 38 -14.13 9.41 -7.19
N GLU A 39 -14.99 8.57 -7.74
CA GLU A 39 -15.76 8.90 -8.93
C GLU A 39 -16.85 9.96 -8.70
N GLU A 40 -17.40 10.01 -7.48
CA GLU A 40 -18.38 11.03 -7.11
C GLU A 40 -17.83 12.46 -7.14
N ASN A 41 -16.52 12.64 -6.95
CA ASN A 41 -15.92 13.97 -6.90
C ASN A 41 -14.47 13.97 -7.42
N PRO A 42 -14.20 14.63 -8.57
CA PRO A 42 -12.88 14.65 -9.21
C PRO A 42 -11.80 15.35 -8.38
N ALA A 43 -12.16 16.13 -7.36
CA ALA A 43 -11.21 16.76 -6.45
C ALA A 43 -10.72 15.82 -5.33
N ARG A 44 -11.37 14.67 -5.13
CA ARG A 44 -10.94 13.69 -4.11
C ARG A 44 -9.73 12.93 -4.62
N THR A 45 -8.77 12.71 -3.74
CA THR A 45 -7.58 11.89 -4.00
C THR A 45 -7.41 10.88 -2.88
N PHE A 46 -6.85 9.72 -3.20
CA PHE A 46 -6.53 8.68 -2.24
C PHE A 46 -5.17 8.05 -2.56
N VAL A 47 -4.39 7.81 -1.51
CA VAL A 47 -3.09 7.12 -1.59
C VAL A 47 -3.24 5.74 -0.96
N TYR A 48 -2.89 4.71 -1.72
CA TYR A 48 -2.89 3.31 -1.26
C TYR A 48 -1.46 2.77 -1.18
N VAL A 49 -1.19 1.84 -0.26
CA VAL A 49 0.18 1.42 0.08
C VAL A 49 0.42 -0.08 -0.10
N GLU A 50 -0.35 -0.94 0.57
CA GLU A 50 -0.03 -2.37 0.70
C GLU A 50 -0.55 -3.20 -0.49
N THR A 51 0.30 -3.41 -1.50
CA THR A 51 -0.10 -4.04 -2.77
C THR A 51 -0.66 -5.44 -2.61
N LYS A 52 -0.32 -6.19 -1.54
CA LYS A 52 -0.93 -7.50 -1.25
C LYS A 52 -2.45 -7.44 -1.24
N PHE A 53 -3.03 -6.52 -0.47
CA PHE A 53 -4.48 -6.43 -0.35
C PHE A 53 -5.11 -5.90 -1.63
N PHE A 54 -4.49 -4.90 -2.27
CA PHE A 54 -4.96 -4.38 -3.53
C PHE A 54 -4.98 -5.45 -4.63
N ALA A 55 -3.91 -6.26 -4.73
CA ALA A 55 -3.84 -7.35 -5.70
C ALA A 55 -4.84 -8.47 -5.40
N THR A 56 -5.10 -8.77 -4.11
CA THR A 56 -6.15 -9.70 -3.73
C THR A 56 -7.53 -9.18 -4.14
N TRP A 57 -7.84 -7.92 -3.83
CA TRP A 57 -9.09 -7.27 -4.25
C TRP A 57 -9.24 -7.21 -5.77
N TRP A 58 -8.15 -6.87 -6.46
CA TRP A 58 -8.13 -6.74 -7.91
C TRP A 58 -8.54 -8.04 -8.62
N ASN A 59 -8.12 -9.18 -8.08
CA ASN A 59 -8.37 -10.51 -8.63
C ASN A 59 -9.62 -11.19 -8.06
N ASP A 60 -10.31 -10.58 -7.09
CA ASP A 60 -11.53 -11.14 -6.50
C ASP A 60 -12.74 -10.82 -7.37
N SER A 61 -13.22 -11.83 -8.09
CA SER A 61 -14.38 -11.73 -8.99
C SER A 61 -15.67 -11.29 -8.29
N ASN A 62 -15.78 -11.44 -6.97
CA ASN A 62 -16.96 -11.00 -6.21
C ASN A 62 -16.92 -9.50 -5.90
N SER A 63 -15.72 -8.91 -5.90
CA SER A 63 -15.48 -7.53 -5.46
C SER A 63 -15.08 -6.60 -6.59
N ASN A 64 -14.55 -7.16 -7.69
CA ASN A 64 -13.96 -6.38 -8.77
C ASN A 64 -14.23 -7.03 -10.14
N ASP A 65 -15.36 -6.67 -10.73
CA ASP A 65 -15.74 -7.04 -12.09
C ASP A 65 -14.97 -6.21 -13.14
N GLU A 66 -15.12 -6.52 -14.43
CA GLU A 66 -14.38 -5.80 -15.49
C GLU A 66 -14.76 -4.32 -15.59
N VAL A 67 -15.98 -3.94 -15.22
CA VAL A 67 -16.41 -2.54 -15.16
C VAL A 67 -15.65 -1.81 -14.05
N THR A 68 -15.57 -2.39 -12.86
CA THR A 68 -14.83 -1.81 -11.73
C THR A 68 -13.33 -1.75 -12.02
N LYS A 69 -12.76 -2.77 -12.65
CA LYS A 69 -11.36 -2.74 -13.11
C LYS A 69 -11.09 -1.56 -14.04
N GLU A 70 -11.98 -1.29 -14.97
CA GLU A 70 -11.82 -0.17 -15.90
C GLU A 70 -11.94 1.18 -15.18
N ARG A 71 -12.92 1.34 -14.28
CA ARG A 71 -13.05 2.53 -13.42
C ARG A 71 -11.75 2.79 -12.65
N VAL A 72 -11.17 1.76 -12.04
CA VAL A 72 -9.89 1.87 -11.33
C VAL A 72 -8.74 2.25 -12.26
N ARG A 73 -8.66 1.68 -13.47
CA ARG A 73 -7.64 2.08 -14.45
C ARG A 73 -7.75 3.57 -14.78
N GLN A 74 -8.97 4.09 -15.00
CA GLN A 74 -9.20 5.52 -15.23
C GLN A 74 -8.76 6.36 -14.03
N LEU A 75 -9.12 5.95 -12.80
CA LEU A 75 -8.73 6.63 -11.57
C LEU A 75 -7.21 6.71 -11.37
N VAL A 76 -6.46 5.70 -11.81
CA VAL A 76 -4.99 5.64 -11.67
C VAL A 76 -4.27 6.30 -12.85
N GLN A 77 -4.74 6.10 -14.08
CA GLN A 77 -4.03 6.51 -15.28
C GLN A 77 -4.47 7.89 -15.79
N GLU A 78 -5.76 8.18 -15.78
CA GLU A 78 -6.32 9.38 -16.41
C GLU A 78 -6.52 10.48 -15.39
N THR A 79 -7.31 10.25 -14.33
CA THR A 79 -7.67 11.29 -13.37
C THR A 79 -6.62 11.50 -12.28
N LYS A 80 -5.73 10.52 -12.06
CA LYS A 80 -4.70 10.52 -11.01
C LYS A 80 -5.25 10.66 -9.59
N GLN A 81 -6.53 10.35 -9.40
CA GLN A 81 -7.18 10.41 -8.09
C GLN A 81 -6.73 9.27 -7.18
N LEU A 82 -6.48 8.08 -7.74
CA LEU A 82 -5.93 6.95 -6.99
C LEU A 82 -4.43 6.83 -7.29
N THR A 83 -3.61 6.94 -6.26
CA THR A 83 -2.14 6.84 -6.37
C THR A 83 -1.60 5.80 -5.41
N PHE A 84 -0.39 5.31 -5.69
CA PHE A 84 0.27 4.31 -4.85
C PHE A 84 1.56 4.87 -4.27
N ALA A 85 1.73 4.74 -2.96
CA ALA A 85 2.98 5.04 -2.26
C ALA A 85 3.59 3.74 -1.72
N ASN A 86 4.91 3.69 -1.59
CA ASN A 86 5.72 2.49 -1.35
C ASN A 86 5.56 1.44 -2.46
N GLY A 87 4.37 0.86 -2.60
CA GLY A 87 4.01 -0.09 -3.65
C GLY A 87 4.61 -1.48 -3.46
N GLY A 88 5.31 -1.74 -2.36
CA GLY A 88 5.69 -3.10 -1.99
C GLY A 88 4.47 -3.98 -1.72
N TRP A 89 4.72 -5.28 -1.62
CA TRP A 89 3.70 -6.24 -1.24
C TRP A 89 3.14 -5.94 0.17
N CYS A 90 4.02 -5.52 1.08
CA CYS A 90 3.68 -4.94 2.38
C CYS A 90 4.59 -3.74 2.70
N MET A 91 4.26 -3.03 3.78
CA MET A 91 5.20 -2.15 4.47
C MET A 91 6.08 -3.03 5.36
N HIS A 92 7.29 -3.37 4.90
CA HIS A 92 8.18 -4.29 5.60
C HIS A 92 8.82 -3.63 6.84
N ASP A 93 9.12 -4.46 7.84
CA ASP A 93 10.00 -4.07 8.95
C ASP A 93 11.42 -3.78 8.45
N GLU A 94 12.14 -2.89 9.15
CA GLU A 94 13.49 -2.45 8.80
C GLU A 94 14.58 -3.00 9.73
N ALA A 95 14.21 -3.62 10.86
CA ALA A 95 15.16 -4.13 11.85
C ALA A 95 15.51 -5.62 11.64
N ALA A 96 14.49 -6.46 11.45
CA ALA A 96 14.60 -7.92 11.40
C ALA A 96 14.49 -8.50 9.98
N THR A 97 14.56 -7.66 8.94
CA THR A 97 14.51 -8.11 7.54
C THR A 97 15.90 -8.16 6.91
N HIS A 98 16.11 -9.15 6.06
CA HIS A 98 17.28 -9.20 5.18
C HIS A 98 16.97 -8.41 3.90
N TYR A 99 17.94 -7.65 3.40
CA TYR A 99 17.76 -6.77 2.23
C TYR A 99 17.23 -7.50 0.99
N MET A 100 17.57 -8.78 0.80
CA MET A 100 17.01 -9.60 -0.28
C MET A 100 15.48 -9.73 -0.16
N GLY A 101 14.97 -10.00 1.05
CA GLY A 101 13.53 -10.08 1.28
C GLY A 101 12.83 -8.74 1.08
N MET A 102 13.49 -7.64 1.46
CA MET A 102 12.99 -6.29 1.21
C MET A 102 12.89 -6.02 -0.31
N ILE A 103 13.90 -6.40 -1.09
CA ILE A 103 13.90 -6.27 -2.57
C ILE A 103 12.81 -7.15 -3.18
N ASP A 104 12.74 -8.43 -2.81
CA ASP A 104 11.82 -9.40 -3.42
C ASP A 104 10.36 -8.97 -3.23
N GLN A 105 9.99 -8.62 -2.00
CA GLN A 105 8.62 -8.19 -1.70
C GLN A 105 8.28 -6.87 -2.40
N THR A 106 9.24 -5.94 -2.49
CA THR A 106 9.02 -4.65 -3.18
C THR A 106 8.84 -4.87 -4.68
N THR A 107 9.70 -5.70 -5.26
CA THR A 107 9.67 -6.04 -6.69
C THR A 107 8.36 -6.72 -7.07
N LEU A 108 7.85 -7.62 -6.22
CA LEU A 108 6.57 -8.28 -6.44
C LEU A 108 5.41 -7.28 -6.54
N GLY A 109 5.35 -6.30 -5.63
CA GLY A 109 4.32 -5.27 -5.65
C GLY A 109 4.47 -4.31 -6.84
N HIS A 110 5.69 -3.84 -7.11
CA HIS A 110 5.97 -2.95 -8.25
C HIS A 110 5.68 -3.59 -9.60
N ASP A 111 6.02 -4.88 -9.77
CA ASP A 111 5.74 -5.62 -11.00
C ASP A 111 4.23 -5.73 -11.25
N PHE A 112 3.44 -6.00 -10.21
CA PHE A 112 1.99 -5.98 -10.29
C PHE A 112 1.46 -4.60 -10.73
N LEU A 113 1.87 -3.52 -10.06
CA LEU A 113 1.42 -2.15 -10.36
C LEU A 113 1.80 -1.73 -11.79
N LYS A 114 3.01 -2.09 -12.23
CA LYS A 114 3.49 -1.79 -13.57
C LYS A 114 2.73 -2.57 -14.64
N LYS A 115 2.47 -3.86 -14.42
CA LYS A 115 1.74 -4.70 -15.39
C LYS A 115 0.27 -4.31 -15.52
N MET A 116 -0.39 -4.00 -14.40
CA MET A 116 -1.83 -3.73 -14.39
C MET A 116 -2.16 -2.29 -14.75
N PHE A 117 -1.31 -1.33 -14.35
CA PHE A 117 -1.62 0.10 -14.45
C PHE A 117 -0.52 0.94 -15.10
N GLY A 118 0.61 0.34 -15.51
CA GLY A 118 1.77 1.11 -15.97
C GLY A 118 2.30 2.09 -14.90
N TYR A 119 2.01 1.84 -13.62
CA TYR A 119 2.30 2.74 -12.52
C TYR A 119 3.64 2.40 -11.87
N VAL A 120 4.44 3.42 -11.60
CA VAL A 120 5.72 3.30 -10.89
C VAL A 120 5.67 4.25 -9.69
N PRO A 121 5.62 3.75 -8.44
CA PRO A 121 5.67 4.58 -7.25
C PRO A 121 6.98 5.38 -7.19
N THR A 122 6.90 6.64 -6.76
CA THR A 122 8.08 7.52 -6.60
C THR A 122 8.30 7.95 -5.15
N VAL A 123 7.39 7.58 -4.24
CA VAL A 123 7.46 7.96 -2.83
C VAL A 123 7.43 6.72 -1.97
N GLY A 124 8.43 6.58 -1.09
CA GLY A 124 8.46 5.57 -0.04
C GLY A 124 7.55 5.95 1.12
N TRP A 125 6.92 4.94 1.73
CA TRP A 125 5.97 5.13 2.83
C TRP A 125 6.21 4.08 3.92
N GLN A 126 6.91 4.48 4.99
CA GLN A 126 7.32 3.64 6.11
C GLN A 126 6.82 4.26 7.43
N LEU A 127 5.50 4.44 7.55
CA LEU A 127 4.92 5.11 8.71
C LEU A 127 5.07 4.31 10.00
N ASP A 128 4.92 2.97 9.93
CA ASP A 128 4.75 2.11 11.10
C ASP A 128 5.91 1.17 11.50
N PRO A 129 7.00 0.98 10.73
CA PRO A 129 8.17 0.26 11.24
C PRO A 129 8.76 0.92 12.50
N PHE A 130 9.22 0.09 13.43
CA PHE A 130 9.74 0.54 14.72
C PHE A 130 11.22 0.94 14.63
N GLY A 131 11.47 2.11 14.04
CA GLY A 131 12.81 2.59 13.72
C GLY A 131 13.20 2.29 12.26
N HIS A 132 14.22 2.99 11.78
CA HIS A 132 14.56 3.01 10.35
C HIS A 132 16.02 2.66 10.09
N SER A 133 16.26 1.90 9.04
CA SER A 133 17.58 1.39 8.66
C SER A 133 18.23 2.25 7.59
N SER A 134 19.56 2.38 7.63
CA SER A 134 20.32 2.99 6.54
C SER A 134 20.18 2.21 5.22
N THR A 135 19.90 0.90 5.30
CA THR A 135 19.57 0.05 4.15
C THR A 135 18.31 0.52 3.44
N GLN A 136 17.25 0.85 4.17
CA GLN A 136 16.01 1.38 3.58
C GLN A 136 16.26 2.70 2.83
N ALA A 137 17.03 3.61 3.42
CA ALA A 137 17.36 4.89 2.80
C ALA A 137 18.24 4.70 1.54
N SER A 138 19.31 3.91 1.64
CA SER A 138 20.27 3.72 0.55
C SER A 138 19.71 2.86 -0.59
N LEU A 139 19.18 1.68 -0.26
CA LEU A 139 18.80 0.67 -1.23
C LEU A 139 17.36 0.85 -1.70
N LEU A 140 16.42 0.95 -0.76
CA LEU A 140 14.99 0.91 -1.08
C LEU A 140 14.35 2.29 -1.29
N THR A 141 15.15 3.36 -1.17
CA THR A 141 14.71 4.71 -1.51
C THR A 141 15.59 5.24 -2.64
N HIS A 142 16.86 5.53 -2.36
CA HIS A 142 17.73 6.16 -3.36
C HIS A 142 17.99 5.28 -4.59
N LYS A 143 18.43 4.03 -4.42
CA LYS A 143 18.71 3.13 -5.56
C LYS A 143 17.44 2.65 -6.29
N MET A 144 16.30 2.60 -5.61
CA MET A 144 15.02 2.29 -6.22
C MET A 144 14.42 3.46 -7.01
N GLY A 145 15.00 4.67 -6.90
CA GLY A 145 14.54 5.85 -7.62
C GLY A 145 13.34 6.54 -6.98
N PHE A 146 13.14 6.39 -5.67
CA PHE A 146 12.17 7.21 -4.94
C PHE A 146 12.72 8.60 -4.70
N ASP A 147 11.87 9.60 -4.91
CA ASP A 147 12.17 11.03 -4.70
C ASP A 147 12.10 11.40 -3.22
N ALA A 148 11.27 10.69 -2.45
CA ALA A 148 11.06 10.94 -1.03
C ALA A 148 10.74 9.65 -0.27
N LEU A 149 11.01 9.67 1.04
CA LEU A 149 10.57 8.66 1.99
C LEU A 149 9.92 9.38 3.17
N TYR A 150 8.68 8.99 3.49
CA TYR A 150 7.99 9.47 4.68
C TYR A 150 7.90 8.36 5.72
N PHE A 151 8.17 8.69 6.97
CA PHE A 151 8.09 7.78 8.10
C PHE A 151 7.56 8.47 9.35
N GLY A 152 7.03 7.69 10.29
CA GLY A 152 6.36 8.22 11.47
C GLY A 152 7.12 8.03 12.78
N ARG A 153 7.96 7.00 12.90
CA ARG A 153 8.48 6.54 14.18
C ARG A 153 9.98 6.80 14.32
N ILE A 154 10.30 7.81 15.12
CA ILE A 154 11.67 8.10 15.58
C ILE A 154 11.73 8.15 17.10
N ASP A 155 12.94 8.11 17.65
CA ASP A 155 13.13 8.29 19.10
C ASP A 155 12.55 9.64 19.54
N TYR A 156 11.86 9.65 20.68
CA TYR A 156 11.18 10.85 21.17
C TYR A 156 12.16 11.99 21.50
N GLN A 157 13.42 11.69 21.84
CA GLN A 157 14.46 12.70 22.09
C GLN A 157 14.90 13.38 20.78
N ASP A 158 14.94 12.63 19.67
CA ASP A 158 15.26 13.19 18.36
C ASP A 158 14.09 13.99 17.78
N LEU A 159 12.84 13.62 18.09
CA LEU A 159 11.66 14.38 17.65
C LEU A 159 11.55 15.76 18.33
N GLN A 160 12.10 15.91 19.53
CA GLN A 160 12.05 17.17 20.30
C GLN A 160 13.16 18.17 19.93
N LYS A 161 14.14 17.77 19.11
CA LYS A 161 15.22 18.65 18.62
C LYS A 161 14.74 19.51 17.47
#